data_AF-B6JI04-F1
#
_entry.id   AF-B6JI04-F1
#
_cell.length_a   1.000
_cell.length_b   1.000
_cell.length_c   1.000
_cell.angle_alpha   90.00
_cell.angle_beta   90.00
_cell.angle_gamma   90.00
#
_symmetry.space_group_name_H-M   'P 1'
#
loop_
_entity.id
_entity.type
_entity.pdbx_description
1 polymer ?
#
loop_
_entity_poly.entity_id
_entity_poly.type
_entity_poly.pdbx_seq_one_letter_code
_entity_poly.pdbx_strand_id
1 'polypeptide(L)'
;MRLSAASLDINAFRGFLEAAGCDMLEAHGPAGELLRFRFGLSYGAVSRRKNGSLTLSGEASQHFINFRKALAASPAGEEPKPPRVATITTLTLPVVDHACARERLAKAKTAIVYTDGSAERGGKGRGGWAAIIRAGFDIVEIFGGAEASTINRMEIIAAVVALEILPAGCVVKLHTDSKYLRNGITNWIDGWKRNGWLTVAREPVKNEDLWRRLDAARLSHTVTWKWVKAHVGIRLNERADELAKFARHNITKGF
;
A
#
# COMPACT_ATOMS: atom_id res chain seq x y z
N MET A 1 24.85 -1.91 -4.66
CA MET A 1 26.24 -1.43 -4.50
C MET A 1 26.82 -2.05 -3.22
N ARG A 2 28.03 -2.64 -3.25
CA ARG A 2 28.66 -3.24 -2.06
C ARG A 2 29.17 -2.12 -1.15
N LEU A 3 28.53 -1.93 0.00
CA LEU A 3 29.09 -1.11 1.08
C LEU A 3 30.09 -1.99 1.84
N SER A 4 31.35 -1.54 1.99
CA SER A 4 32.32 -2.28 2.82
C SER A 4 31.88 -2.21 4.28
N ALA A 5 31.94 -3.36 4.94
CA ALA A 5 31.23 -3.68 6.17
C ALA A 5 31.86 -3.12 7.46
N ALA A 6 32.78 -2.17 7.37
CA ALA A 6 33.62 -1.81 8.52
C ALA A 6 32.99 -0.79 9.49
N SER A 7 31.79 -0.25 9.25
CA SER A 7 31.27 0.80 10.15
C SER A 7 29.75 0.93 10.28
N LEU A 8 28.96 -0.09 9.92
CA LEU A 8 27.51 -0.05 10.24
C LEU A 8 27.24 -0.96 11.43
N ASP A 9 27.31 -0.36 12.62
CA ASP A 9 26.70 -0.93 13.82
C ASP A 9 25.17 -0.92 13.64
N ILE A 10 24.54 -2.07 13.82
CA ILE A 10 23.09 -2.25 13.70
C ILE A 10 22.32 -1.39 14.72
N ASN A 11 22.92 -1.11 15.88
CA ASN A 11 22.35 -0.24 16.90
C ASN A 11 22.47 1.24 16.49
N ALA A 12 23.59 1.65 15.92
CA ALA A 12 23.74 2.99 15.35
C ALA A 12 22.78 3.22 14.16
N PHE A 13 22.58 2.19 13.33
CA PHE A 13 21.60 2.23 12.24
C PHE A 13 20.17 2.35 12.75
N ARG A 14 19.82 1.60 13.80
CA ARG A 14 18.53 1.72 14.48
C ARG A 14 18.32 3.13 15.05
N GLY A 15 19.32 3.69 15.73
CA GLY A 15 19.26 5.06 16.26
C GLY A 15 19.07 6.10 15.15
N PHE A 16 19.71 5.93 13.99
CA PHE A 16 19.47 6.76 12.81
C PHE A 16 18.01 6.67 12.33
N LEU A 17 17.46 5.47 12.23
CA LEU A 17 16.09 5.26 11.77
C LEU A 17 15.06 5.89 12.72
N GLU A 18 15.27 5.74 14.03
CA GLU A 18 14.45 6.36 15.07
C GLU A 18 14.52 7.90 14.98
N ALA A 19 15.72 8.47 14.82
CA ALA A 19 15.92 9.92 14.66
C ALA A 19 15.33 10.47 13.34
N ALA A 20 15.30 9.65 12.29
CA ALA A 20 14.70 9.99 11.00
C ALA A 20 13.17 9.86 10.98
N GLY A 21 12.56 9.35 12.06
CA GLY A 21 11.11 9.13 12.15
C GLY A 21 10.62 7.94 11.34
N CYS A 22 11.46 6.90 11.17
CA CYS A 22 11.10 5.69 10.46
C CYS A 22 10.20 4.79 11.32
N ASP A 23 9.21 4.16 10.70
CA ASP A 23 8.44 3.11 11.35
C ASP A 23 9.25 1.80 11.33
N MET A 24 9.62 1.30 12.51
CA MET A 24 10.21 -0.04 12.64
C MET A 24 9.12 -1.09 12.50
N LEU A 25 9.25 -1.94 11.48
CA LEU A 25 8.29 -3.00 11.18
C LEU A 25 8.65 -4.31 11.89
N GLU A 26 9.94 -4.60 12.03
CA GLU A 26 10.43 -5.81 12.69
C GLU A 26 11.92 -5.67 13.09
N ALA A 27 12.31 -6.21 14.25
CA ALA A 27 13.70 -6.27 14.69
C ALA A 27 14.02 -7.62 15.34
N HIS A 28 14.89 -8.42 14.70
CA HIS A 28 15.44 -9.64 15.27
C HIS A 28 16.95 -9.47 15.52
N GLY A 29 17.47 -10.05 16.60
CA GLY A 29 18.91 -10.29 16.83
C GLY A 29 19.13 -11.38 17.87
N PRO A 30 20.37 -11.83 18.18
CA PRO A 30 21.70 -11.46 17.68
C PRO A 30 22.35 -12.50 16.72
N ALA A 31 21.65 -13.55 16.28
CA ALA A 31 22.22 -14.62 15.42
C ALA A 31 21.46 -14.86 14.10
N GLY A 32 20.59 -13.91 13.72
CA GLY A 32 19.72 -13.97 12.53
C GLY A 32 19.14 -12.60 12.19
N GLU A 33 19.97 -11.55 12.38
CA GLU A 33 19.53 -10.15 12.41
C GLU A 33 18.97 -9.68 11.07
N LEU A 34 17.64 -9.52 11.02
CA LEU A 34 16.87 -8.83 9.99
C LEU A 34 16.16 -7.65 10.66
N LEU A 35 16.52 -6.43 10.27
CA LEU A 35 15.77 -5.21 10.62
C LEU A 35 14.94 -4.79 9.42
N ARG A 36 13.62 -4.68 9.58
CA ARG A 36 12.72 -4.11 8.56
C ARG A 36 12.21 -2.76 9.04
N PHE A 37 12.32 -1.76 8.18
CA PHE A 37 11.97 -0.38 8.49
C PHE A 37 11.25 0.26 7.30
N ARG A 38 10.46 1.29 7.59
CA ARG A 38 9.78 2.11 6.59
C ARG A 38 10.22 3.56 6.70
N PHE A 39 10.59 4.14 5.57
CA PHE A 39 10.87 5.57 5.44
C PHE A 39 9.84 6.18 4.49
N GLY A 40 8.82 6.86 5.04
CA GLY A 40 7.69 7.33 4.24
C GLY A 40 6.91 6.18 3.61
N LEU A 41 6.87 6.11 2.27
CA LEU A 41 6.27 4.99 1.50
C LEU A 41 7.29 3.89 1.15
N SER A 42 8.57 4.17 1.31
CA SER A 42 9.65 3.27 0.90
C SER A 42 9.93 2.25 2.01
N TYR A 43 10.09 0.98 1.63
CA TYR A 43 10.44 -0.10 2.54
C TYR A 43 11.92 -0.45 2.44
N GLY A 44 12.53 -0.76 3.58
CA GLY A 44 13.93 -1.15 3.68
C GLY A 44 14.10 -2.36 4.59
N ALA A 45 15.11 -3.17 4.27
CA ALA A 45 15.54 -4.25 5.15
C ALA A 45 17.06 -4.30 5.25
N VAL A 46 17.56 -4.54 6.46
CA VAL A 46 18.97 -4.79 6.75
C VAL A 46 19.11 -6.21 7.21
N SER A 47 19.97 -6.99 6.57
CA SER A 47 20.26 -8.38 6.95
C SER A 47 21.75 -8.61 7.15
N ARG A 48 22.12 -9.45 8.12
CA ARG A 48 23.51 -9.88 8.32
C ARG A 48 23.83 -11.10 7.47
N ARG A 49 24.89 -11.01 6.66
CA ARG A 49 25.47 -12.14 5.92
C ARG A 49 26.34 -13.01 6.83
N LYS A 50 26.57 -14.26 6.42
CA LYS A 50 27.42 -15.24 7.14
C LYS A 50 28.85 -14.77 7.42
N ASN A 51 29.38 -13.85 6.59
CA ASN A 51 30.71 -13.25 6.78
C ASN A 51 30.68 -12.02 7.71
N GLY A 52 29.59 -11.80 8.45
CA GLY A 52 29.42 -10.67 9.36
C GLY A 52 28.97 -9.36 8.70
N SER A 53 29.02 -9.25 7.36
CA SER A 53 28.64 -8.01 6.66
C SER A 53 27.13 -7.77 6.65
N LEU A 54 26.71 -6.51 6.84
CA LEU A 54 25.31 -6.13 6.69
C LEU A 54 24.99 -5.78 5.24
N THR A 55 23.85 -6.25 4.75
CA THR A 55 23.27 -5.86 3.46
C THR A 55 21.99 -5.10 3.66
N LEU A 56 21.93 -3.89 3.09
CA LEU A 56 20.70 -3.16 2.90
C LEU A 56 20.02 -3.58 1.59
N SER A 57 18.70 -3.66 1.62
CA SER A 57 17.82 -3.96 0.49
C SER A 57 16.52 -3.15 0.58
N GLY A 58 15.80 -3.05 -0.53
CA GLY A 58 14.55 -2.28 -0.64
C GLY A 58 14.76 -0.82 -1.01
N GLU A 59 13.70 -0.15 -1.49
CA GLU A 59 13.74 1.24 -1.97
C GLU A 59 14.23 2.22 -0.90
N ALA A 60 13.90 1.97 0.37
CA ALA A 60 14.37 2.82 1.47
C ALA A 60 15.88 2.75 1.70
N SER A 61 16.55 1.70 1.21
CA SER A 61 18.01 1.60 1.31
C SER A 61 18.73 2.68 0.53
N GLN A 62 18.16 3.13 -0.59
CA GLN A 62 18.78 4.17 -1.42
C GLN A 62 18.76 5.53 -0.70
N HIS A 63 17.72 5.82 0.08
CA HIS A 63 17.66 7.02 0.91
C HIS A 63 18.77 7.02 1.98
N PHE A 64 19.05 5.88 2.61
CA PHE A 64 20.16 5.76 3.54
C PHE A 64 21.54 5.94 2.88
N ILE A 65 21.72 5.38 1.68
CA ILE A 65 22.95 5.57 0.90
C ILE A 65 23.15 7.06 0.57
N ASN A 66 22.08 7.76 0.17
CA ASN A 66 22.14 9.18 -0.14
C ASN A 66 22.43 10.02 1.13
N PHE A 67 21.85 9.67 2.28
CA PHE A 67 22.18 10.29 3.56
C PHE A 67 23.65 10.11 3.93
N ARG A 68 24.20 8.90 3.81
CA ARG A 68 25.63 8.63 4.07
C ARG A 68 26.56 9.41 3.15
N LYS A 69 26.19 9.56 1.88
CA LYS A 69 26.94 10.40 0.92
C LYS A 69 26.90 11.88 1.33
N ALA A 70 25.75 12.39 1.78
CA ALA A 70 25.64 13.75 2.30
C ALA A 70 26.46 13.95 3.58
N LEU A 71 26.46 12.96 4.50
CA LEU A 71 27.28 12.96 5.71
C LEU A 71 28.79 12.99 5.40
N ALA A 72 29.23 12.22 4.39
CA ALA A 72 30.63 12.21 3.96
C ALA A 72 31.04 13.50 3.20
N ALA A 73 30.07 14.24 2.67
CA ALA A 73 30.30 15.51 1.97
C ALA A 73 30.14 16.75 2.88
N SER A 74 29.74 16.57 4.14
CA SER A 74 29.54 17.67 5.09
C SER A 74 30.89 18.14 5.66
N PRO A 75 31.13 19.45 5.81
CA PRO A 75 32.33 19.97 6.47
C PRO A 75 32.45 19.45 7.91
N ALA A 76 33.69 19.27 8.38
CA ALA A 76 33.97 18.79 9.74
C ALA A 76 33.32 19.71 10.79
N GLY A 77 32.31 19.20 11.50
CA GLY A 77 31.65 19.89 12.62
C GLY A 77 30.14 20.07 12.48
N GLU A 78 29.57 19.85 11.29
CA GLU A 78 28.11 19.92 11.08
C GLU A 78 27.59 18.55 10.67
N GLU A 79 27.02 17.82 11.64
CA GLU A 79 26.33 16.56 11.36
C GLU A 79 25.02 16.87 10.62
N PRO A 80 24.85 16.48 9.34
CA PRO A 80 23.64 16.80 8.61
C PRO A 80 22.45 16.13 9.29
N LYS A 81 21.45 16.94 9.66
CA LYS A 81 20.22 16.44 10.27
C LYS A 81 19.61 15.38 9.35
N PRO A 82 19.16 14.23 9.89
CA PRO A 82 18.47 13.23 9.09
C PRO A 82 17.27 13.91 8.41
N PRO A 83 17.06 13.68 7.11
CA PRO A 83 15.96 14.30 6.40
C PRO A 83 14.65 13.88 7.08
N ARG A 84 13.90 14.85 7.58
CA ARG A 84 12.59 14.58 8.17
C ARG A 84 11.67 14.00 7.11
N VAL A 85 10.87 13.00 7.49
CA VAL A 85 9.88 12.29 6.64
C VAL A 85 9.10 13.24 5.71
N ALA A 86 8.74 14.43 6.18
CA ALA A 86 8.00 15.43 5.40
C ALA A 86 8.75 15.95 4.15
N THR A 87 10.09 16.01 4.17
CA THR A 87 10.89 16.68 3.12
C THR A 87 11.15 15.77 1.91
N ILE A 88 11.08 14.45 2.09
CA ILE A 88 11.36 13.46 1.02
C ILE A 88 10.09 13.10 0.23
N THR A 89 8.92 13.60 0.64
CA THR A 89 7.65 13.46 -0.08
C THR A 89 7.70 14.05 -1.51
N THR A 90 8.65 14.94 -1.80
CA THR A 90 8.76 15.67 -3.08
C THR A 90 9.85 15.09 -4.00
N LEU A 91 9.90 13.77 -4.11
CA LEU A 91 10.43 13.12 -5.31
C LEU A 91 9.24 12.43 -5.95
N THR A 92 8.82 12.97 -7.09
CA THR A 92 7.75 12.47 -7.95
C THR A 92 7.78 10.95 -8.05
N LEU A 93 7.00 10.28 -7.20
CA LEU A 93 6.74 8.86 -7.33
C LEU A 93 5.64 8.73 -8.38
N PRO A 94 5.92 8.14 -9.56
CA PRO A 94 4.86 7.79 -10.47
C PRO A 94 3.92 6.81 -9.76
N VAL A 95 2.68 6.74 -10.26
CA VAL A 95 1.69 5.69 -9.97
C VAL A 95 2.40 4.42 -9.50
N VAL A 96 2.15 4.07 -8.24
CA VAL A 96 2.76 2.97 -7.48
C VAL A 96 2.96 1.76 -8.40
N ASP A 97 4.21 1.32 -8.59
CA ASP A 97 4.54 0.30 -9.59
C ASP A 97 3.84 -1.04 -9.27
N HIS A 98 2.70 -1.28 -9.93
CA HIS A 98 1.94 -2.52 -9.82
C HIS A 98 2.81 -3.75 -10.17
N ALA A 99 3.88 -3.60 -10.95
CA ALA A 99 4.81 -4.69 -11.23
C ALA A 99 5.63 -5.06 -9.99
N CYS A 100 6.20 -4.08 -9.29
CA CYS A 100 6.87 -4.29 -7.99
C CYS A 100 5.91 -4.93 -6.96
N ALA A 101 4.67 -4.44 -6.88
CA ALA A 101 3.64 -5.02 -6.03
C ALA A 101 3.38 -6.50 -6.37
N ARG A 102 3.21 -6.82 -7.66
CA ARG A 102 3.00 -8.20 -8.14
C ARG A 102 4.19 -9.10 -7.86
N GLU A 103 5.42 -8.63 -8.05
CA GLU A 103 6.62 -9.42 -7.77
C GLU A 103 6.70 -9.81 -6.29
N ARG A 104 6.46 -8.84 -5.40
CA ARG A 104 6.45 -9.07 -3.94
C ARG A 104 5.35 -10.05 -3.52
N LEU A 105 4.20 -9.99 -4.18
CA LEU A 105 3.03 -10.82 -3.86
C LEU A 105 2.99 -12.14 -4.66
N ALA A 106 3.91 -12.40 -5.58
CA ALA A 106 3.83 -13.50 -6.55
C ALA A 106 3.69 -14.89 -5.92
N LYS A 107 4.18 -15.07 -4.69
CA LYS A 107 4.13 -16.35 -3.94
C LYS A 107 3.08 -16.35 -2.82
N ALA A 108 2.24 -15.31 -2.73
CA ALA A 108 1.20 -15.22 -1.72
C ALA A 108 0.19 -16.37 -1.90
N LYS A 109 -0.10 -17.09 -0.82
CA LYS A 109 -1.22 -18.06 -0.75
C LYS A 109 -2.41 -17.49 0.00
N THR A 110 -2.14 -16.59 0.94
CA THR A 110 -3.14 -15.95 1.80
C THR A 110 -2.84 -14.47 1.89
N ALA A 111 -3.87 -13.62 1.83
CA ALA A 111 -3.71 -12.19 1.98
C ALA A 111 -4.80 -11.58 2.87
N ILE A 112 -4.43 -10.58 3.65
CA ILE A 112 -5.35 -9.67 4.33
C ILE A 112 -5.27 -8.34 3.60
N VAL A 113 -6.41 -7.87 3.11
CA VAL A 113 -6.52 -6.65 2.31
C VAL A 113 -7.36 -5.64 3.08
N TYR A 114 -6.92 -4.38 3.12
CA TYR A 114 -7.69 -3.25 3.63
C TYR A 114 -7.89 -2.27 2.49
N THR A 115 -9.11 -1.80 2.28
CA THR A 115 -9.44 -0.92 1.15
C THR A 115 -10.25 0.27 1.60
N ASP A 116 -9.98 1.44 1.03
CA ASP A 116 -10.77 2.65 1.27
C ASP A 116 -10.84 3.54 0.00
N GLY A 117 -11.86 4.39 -0.05
CA GLY A 117 -12.13 5.34 -1.11
C GLY A 117 -12.49 6.73 -0.56
N SER A 118 -11.90 7.76 -1.15
CA SER A 118 -12.17 9.16 -0.85
C SER A 118 -12.65 9.87 -2.10
N ALA A 119 -13.67 10.71 -2.02
CA ALA A 119 -14.06 11.57 -3.13
C ALA A 119 -14.60 12.91 -2.63
N GLU A 120 -14.43 13.94 -3.45
CA GLU A 120 -15.12 15.21 -3.25
C GLU A 120 -16.64 15.04 -3.40
N ARG A 121 -17.39 15.87 -2.67
CA ARG A 121 -18.86 15.83 -2.71
C ARG A 121 -19.37 16.23 -4.10
N GLY A 122 -20.49 15.63 -4.52
CA GLY A 122 -21.16 15.97 -5.78
C GLY A 122 -20.67 15.20 -7.01
N GLY A 123 -19.72 14.28 -6.88
CA GLY A 123 -19.38 13.31 -7.93
C GLY A 123 -18.70 13.85 -9.19
N LYS A 124 -18.43 15.16 -9.22
CA LYS A 124 -17.69 15.86 -10.29
C LYS A 124 -16.27 16.23 -9.87
N GLY A 125 -15.92 15.93 -8.62
CA GLY A 125 -14.64 16.29 -8.05
C GLY A 125 -13.69 15.11 -7.98
N ARG A 126 -12.49 15.40 -7.49
CA ARG A 126 -11.38 14.45 -7.41
C ARG A 126 -11.76 13.26 -6.54
N GLY A 127 -11.41 12.07 -7.00
CA GLY A 127 -11.49 10.83 -6.26
C GLY A 127 -10.11 10.23 -6.02
N GLY A 128 -9.92 9.57 -4.90
CA GLY A 128 -8.74 8.78 -4.57
C GLY A 128 -9.16 7.46 -3.95
N TRP A 129 -8.39 6.42 -4.18
CA TRP A 129 -8.61 5.08 -3.66
C TRP A 129 -7.29 4.52 -3.15
N ALA A 130 -7.36 3.61 -2.19
CA ALA A 130 -6.17 2.91 -1.71
C ALA A 130 -6.50 1.50 -1.24
N ALA A 131 -5.50 0.63 -1.36
CA ALA A 131 -5.51 -0.68 -0.74
C ALA A 131 -4.17 -1.00 -0.08
N ILE A 132 -4.23 -1.70 1.03
CA ILE A 132 -3.08 -2.26 1.73
C ILE A 132 -3.21 -3.77 1.72
N ILE A 133 -2.24 -4.44 1.13
CA ILE A 133 -2.20 -5.90 0.99
C ILE A 133 -1.10 -6.43 1.90
N ARG A 134 -1.49 -7.25 2.88
CA ARG A 134 -0.57 -8.00 3.73
C ARG A 134 -0.59 -9.47 3.36
N ALA A 135 0.55 -10.00 2.90
CA ALA A 135 0.74 -11.40 2.59
C ALA A 135 2.04 -11.92 3.24
N GLY A 136 1.91 -12.74 4.28
CA GLY A 136 3.06 -13.16 5.08
C GLY A 136 3.77 -11.95 5.72
N PHE A 137 5.04 -11.75 5.36
CA PHE A 137 5.87 -10.62 5.80
C PHE A 137 5.81 -9.41 4.87
N ASP A 138 5.19 -9.55 3.71
CA ASP A 138 5.05 -8.46 2.76
C ASP A 138 3.83 -7.62 3.08
N ILE A 139 4.06 -6.31 3.15
CA ILE A 139 3.02 -5.27 3.15
C ILE A 139 3.26 -4.42 1.91
N VAL A 140 2.23 -4.32 1.09
CA VAL A 140 2.19 -3.52 -0.13
C VAL A 140 1.08 -2.49 0.03
N GLU A 141 1.41 -1.22 -0.19
CA GLU A 141 0.46 -0.12 -0.25
C GLU A 141 0.29 0.26 -1.72
N ILE A 142 -0.94 0.34 -2.19
CA ILE A 142 -1.27 0.80 -3.55
C ILE A 142 -2.37 1.84 -3.45
N PHE A 143 -2.30 2.86 -4.29
CA PHE A 143 -3.28 3.92 -4.33
C PHE A 143 -3.32 4.57 -5.71
N GLY A 144 -4.43 5.24 -6.00
CA GLY A 144 -4.62 5.95 -7.25
C GLY A 144 -5.75 6.96 -7.12
N GLY A 145 -5.97 7.76 -8.15
CA GLY A 145 -7.03 8.76 -8.14
C GLY A 145 -7.54 9.08 -9.54
N ALA A 146 -8.71 9.72 -9.60
CA ALA A 146 -9.37 10.13 -10.83
C ALA A 146 -9.89 11.57 -10.69
N GLU A 147 -9.77 12.38 -11.74
CA GLU A 147 -10.13 13.80 -11.69
C GLU A 147 -11.63 14.03 -11.43
N ALA A 148 -12.48 13.14 -11.93
CA ALA A 148 -13.92 13.18 -11.70
C ALA A 148 -14.42 11.78 -11.31
N SER A 149 -14.80 11.61 -10.04
CA SER A 149 -15.31 10.32 -9.56
C SER A 149 -16.24 10.48 -8.36
N THR A 150 -16.80 9.36 -7.90
CA THR A 150 -17.63 9.26 -6.70
C THR A 150 -16.96 8.36 -5.67
N ILE A 151 -17.36 8.50 -4.41
CA ILE A 151 -16.85 7.66 -3.31
C ILE A 151 -17.06 6.17 -3.60
N ASN A 152 -18.27 5.79 -4.03
CA ASN A 152 -18.61 4.41 -4.36
C ASN A 152 -17.71 3.82 -5.46
N ARG A 153 -17.35 4.61 -6.49
CA ARG A 153 -16.41 4.17 -7.53
C ARG A 153 -15.01 3.95 -6.97
N MET A 154 -14.56 4.86 -6.10
CA MET A 154 -13.24 4.76 -5.46
C MET A 154 -13.15 3.56 -4.49
N GLU A 155 -14.22 3.27 -3.75
CA GLU A 155 -14.30 2.09 -2.90
C GLU A 155 -14.26 0.78 -3.71
N ILE A 156 -15.00 0.70 -4.83
CA ILE A 156 -14.99 -0.50 -5.68
C ILE A 156 -13.62 -0.69 -6.34
N ILE A 157 -13.04 0.36 -6.94
CA ILE A 157 -11.76 0.21 -7.64
C ILE A 157 -10.63 -0.19 -6.69
N ALA A 158 -10.64 0.27 -5.43
CA ALA A 158 -9.67 -0.18 -4.42
C ALA A 158 -9.69 -1.70 -4.25
N ALA A 159 -10.88 -2.29 -4.14
CA ALA A 159 -11.05 -3.73 -4.03
C ALA A 159 -10.68 -4.48 -5.32
N VAL A 160 -11.06 -3.93 -6.49
CA VAL A 160 -10.70 -4.48 -7.80
C VAL A 160 -9.19 -4.61 -7.93
N VAL A 161 -8.46 -3.49 -7.77
CA VAL A 161 -7.02 -3.47 -8.03
C VAL A 161 -6.27 -4.32 -7.01
N ALA A 162 -6.74 -4.35 -5.76
CA ALA A 162 -6.15 -5.22 -4.74
C ALA A 162 -6.25 -6.71 -5.11
N LEU A 163 -7.37 -7.14 -5.68
CA LEU A 163 -7.56 -8.52 -6.14
C LEU A 163 -6.75 -8.80 -7.42
N GLU A 164 -6.71 -7.88 -8.39
CA GLU A 164 -5.98 -8.04 -9.66
C GLU A 164 -4.45 -8.08 -9.53
N ILE A 165 -3.91 -7.65 -8.39
CA ILE A 165 -2.48 -7.72 -8.08
C ILE A 165 -2.11 -9.05 -7.41
N LEU A 166 -3.05 -9.69 -6.72
CA LEU A 166 -2.80 -10.96 -6.05
C LEU A 166 -2.69 -12.11 -7.07
N PRO A 167 -1.81 -13.09 -6.83
CA PRO A 167 -1.74 -14.28 -7.67
C PRO A 167 -3.05 -15.10 -7.54
N ALA A 168 -3.46 -15.74 -8.64
CA ALA A 168 -4.63 -16.60 -8.66
C ALA A 168 -4.54 -17.72 -7.61
N GLY A 169 -5.68 -18.10 -7.03
CA GLY A 169 -5.79 -19.10 -5.97
C GLY A 169 -5.58 -18.56 -4.55
N CYS A 170 -5.28 -17.27 -4.38
CA CYS A 170 -5.19 -16.65 -3.05
C CYS A 170 -6.47 -16.81 -2.22
N VAL A 171 -6.31 -17.11 -0.92
CA VAL A 171 -7.36 -16.96 0.08
C VAL A 171 -7.28 -15.55 0.66
N VAL A 172 -8.29 -14.74 0.43
CA VAL A 172 -8.27 -13.29 0.70
C VAL A 172 -9.27 -12.95 1.80
N LYS A 173 -8.83 -12.24 2.85
CA LYS A 173 -9.71 -11.56 3.80
C LYS A 173 -9.70 -10.07 3.47
N LEU A 174 -10.76 -9.57 2.86
CA LEU A 174 -10.86 -8.17 2.44
C LEU A 174 -11.70 -7.38 3.45
N HIS A 175 -11.07 -6.39 4.07
CA HIS A 175 -11.63 -5.45 5.00
C HIS A 175 -11.97 -4.13 4.31
N THR A 176 -13.20 -3.69 4.49
CA THR A 176 -13.69 -2.40 3.98
C THR A 176 -14.73 -1.84 4.94
N ASP A 177 -14.78 -0.52 5.09
CA ASP A 177 -15.87 0.17 5.78
C ASP A 177 -17.02 0.59 4.84
N SER A 178 -16.83 0.43 3.53
CA SER A 178 -17.87 0.63 2.53
C SER A 178 -19.01 -0.38 2.68
N LYS A 179 -20.14 0.12 3.16
CA LYS A 179 -21.40 -0.63 3.13
C LYS A 179 -21.87 -0.88 1.70
N TYR A 180 -21.58 0.03 0.78
CA TYR A 180 -21.98 -0.10 -0.63
C TYR A 180 -21.25 -1.27 -1.30
N LEU A 181 -19.93 -1.33 -1.17
CA LEU A 181 -19.11 -2.43 -1.67
C LEU A 181 -19.54 -3.75 -1.03
N ARG A 182 -19.62 -3.81 0.31
CA ARG A 182 -19.97 -5.03 1.03
C ARG A 182 -21.35 -5.54 0.64
N ASN A 183 -22.38 -4.69 0.61
CA ASN A 183 -23.72 -5.15 0.27
C ASN A 183 -23.83 -5.52 -1.21
N GLY A 184 -23.15 -4.80 -2.10
CA GLY A 184 -23.17 -5.12 -3.52
C GLY A 184 -22.58 -6.48 -3.83
N ILE A 185 -21.44 -6.81 -3.23
CA ILE A 185 -20.79 -8.10 -3.46
C ILE A 185 -21.48 -9.27 -2.76
N THR A 186 -22.09 -9.06 -1.58
CA THR A 186 -22.72 -10.17 -0.85
C THR A 186 -24.19 -10.39 -1.18
N ASN A 187 -24.92 -9.35 -1.62
CA ASN A 187 -26.37 -9.41 -1.73
C ASN A 187 -26.90 -9.10 -3.13
N TRP A 188 -26.23 -8.23 -3.90
CA TRP A 188 -26.83 -7.68 -5.14
C TRP A 188 -26.26 -8.31 -6.41
N ILE A 189 -24.96 -8.61 -6.44
CA ILE A 189 -24.25 -8.97 -7.68
C ILE A 189 -24.82 -10.20 -8.37
N ASP A 190 -25.22 -11.23 -7.63
CA ASP A 190 -25.81 -12.44 -8.21
C ASP A 190 -27.19 -12.16 -8.82
N GLY A 191 -27.97 -11.26 -8.21
CA GLY A 191 -29.23 -10.79 -8.75
C GLY A 191 -29.04 -10.00 -10.03
N TRP A 192 -28.08 -9.06 -10.04
CA TRP A 192 -27.74 -8.29 -11.23
C TRP A 192 -27.28 -9.18 -12.38
N LYS A 193 -26.40 -10.15 -12.13
CA LYS A 193 -25.94 -11.11 -13.15
C LYS A 193 -27.09 -11.90 -13.76
N ARG A 194 -28.02 -12.40 -12.94
CA ARG A 194 -29.21 -13.13 -13.42
C ARG A 194 -30.14 -12.26 -14.27
N ASN A 195 -30.22 -10.97 -13.94
CA ASN A 195 -31.09 -10.01 -14.62
C ASN A 195 -30.40 -9.27 -15.77
N GLY A 196 -29.27 -9.77 -16.29
CA GLY A 196 -28.55 -9.13 -17.40
C GLY A 196 -27.97 -7.75 -17.06
N TRP A 197 -27.59 -7.55 -15.80
CA TRP A 197 -27.08 -6.30 -15.23
C TRP A 197 -28.07 -5.13 -15.20
N LEU A 198 -29.35 -5.48 -15.03
CA LEU A 198 -30.42 -4.53 -14.78
C LEU A 198 -30.91 -4.60 -13.33
N THR A 199 -31.37 -3.46 -12.82
CA THR A 199 -32.08 -3.37 -11.54
C THR A 199 -33.49 -3.96 -11.65
N VAL A 200 -34.19 -4.09 -10.52
CA VAL A 200 -35.60 -4.53 -10.49
C VAL A 200 -36.50 -3.58 -11.31
N ALA A 201 -36.13 -2.30 -11.40
CA ALA A 201 -36.81 -1.30 -12.22
C ALA A 201 -36.44 -1.37 -13.71
N ARG A 202 -35.66 -2.39 -14.14
CA ARG A 202 -35.13 -2.57 -15.51
C ARG A 202 -34.20 -1.45 -15.98
N GLU A 203 -33.61 -0.73 -15.04
CA GLU A 203 -32.58 0.28 -15.34
C GLU A 203 -31.18 -0.33 -15.29
N PRO A 204 -30.20 0.19 -16.06
CA PRO A 204 -28.80 -0.23 -15.93
C PRO A 204 -28.27 -0.09 -14.51
N VAL A 205 -27.49 -1.07 -14.06
CA VAL A 205 -26.87 -1.03 -12.74
C VAL A 205 -25.84 0.10 -12.67
N LYS A 206 -25.92 0.94 -11.64
CA LYS A 206 -24.91 1.99 -11.41
C LYS A 206 -23.54 1.36 -11.14
N ASN A 207 -22.51 1.90 -11.80
CA ASN A 207 -21.13 1.41 -11.74
C ASN A 207 -20.96 -0.04 -12.23
N GLU A 208 -21.82 -0.48 -13.16
CA GLU A 208 -21.76 -1.82 -13.77
C GLU A 208 -20.36 -2.17 -14.29
N ASP A 209 -19.66 -1.21 -14.88
CA ASP A 209 -18.29 -1.34 -15.37
C ASP A 209 -17.33 -1.86 -14.29
N LEU A 210 -17.38 -1.25 -13.10
CA LEU A 210 -16.53 -1.63 -11.98
C LEU A 210 -17.02 -2.91 -11.30
N TRP A 211 -18.32 -3.14 -11.23
CA TRP A 211 -18.88 -4.36 -10.65
C TRP A 211 -18.54 -5.60 -11.48
N ARG A 212 -18.60 -5.51 -12.82
CA ARG A 212 -18.18 -6.60 -13.70
C ARG A 212 -16.69 -6.91 -13.53
N ARG A 213 -15.87 -5.86 -13.45
CA ARG A 213 -14.42 -6.00 -13.22
C ARG A 213 -14.13 -6.64 -11.86
N LEU A 214 -14.86 -6.24 -10.81
CA LEU A 214 -14.74 -6.83 -9.48
C LEU A 214 -15.18 -8.30 -9.47
N ASP A 215 -16.27 -8.63 -10.15
CA ASP A 215 -16.76 -10.00 -10.28
C ASP A 215 -15.72 -10.88 -10.99
N ALA A 216 -15.12 -10.40 -12.07
CA ALA A 216 -14.05 -11.12 -12.75
C ALA A 216 -12.82 -11.31 -11.84
N ALA A 217 -12.36 -10.25 -11.18
CA ALA A 217 -11.17 -10.30 -10.33
C ALA A 217 -11.36 -11.26 -9.14
N ARG A 218 -12.52 -11.24 -8.48
CA ARG A 218 -12.76 -12.10 -7.31
C ARG A 218 -12.82 -13.59 -7.63
N LEU A 219 -13.21 -13.97 -8.86
CA LEU A 219 -13.40 -15.39 -9.23
C LEU A 219 -12.09 -16.18 -9.22
N SER A 220 -10.95 -15.50 -9.35
CA SER A 220 -9.62 -16.10 -9.24
C SER A 220 -9.23 -16.44 -7.80
N HIS A 221 -10.07 -16.12 -6.80
CA HIS A 221 -9.71 -16.17 -5.38
C HIS A 221 -10.85 -16.70 -4.50
N THR A 222 -10.48 -17.19 -3.31
CA THR A 222 -11.46 -17.44 -2.23
C THR A 222 -11.53 -16.21 -1.35
N VAL A 223 -12.50 -15.32 -1.59
CA VAL A 223 -12.61 -14.02 -0.90
C VAL A 223 -13.62 -14.06 0.24
N THR A 224 -13.18 -13.69 1.45
CA THR A 224 -14.04 -13.41 2.60
C THR A 224 -14.14 -11.89 2.80
N TRP A 225 -15.35 -11.36 2.72
CA TRP A 225 -15.63 -9.94 2.90
C TRP A 225 -15.91 -9.62 4.37
N LYS A 226 -15.14 -8.68 4.93
CA LYS A 226 -15.28 -8.21 6.31
C LYS A 226 -15.62 -6.73 6.30
N TRP A 227 -16.84 -6.41 6.71
CA TRP A 227 -17.19 -5.03 7.00
C TRP A 227 -16.58 -4.63 8.33
N VAL A 228 -15.84 -3.52 8.32
CA VAL A 228 -15.31 -2.89 9.53
C VAL A 228 -15.99 -1.55 9.73
N LYS A 229 -16.15 -1.14 10.98
CA LYS A 229 -16.64 0.21 11.26
C LYS A 229 -15.49 1.20 10.99
N ALA A 230 -15.76 2.26 10.25
CA ALA A 230 -14.79 3.33 10.02
C ALA A 230 -14.31 3.93 11.36
N HIS A 231 -13.02 4.31 11.42
CA HIS A 231 -12.41 5.05 12.54
C HIS A 231 -12.49 4.38 13.92
N VAL A 232 -12.34 3.05 13.98
CA VAL A 232 -12.31 2.30 15.25
C VAL A 232 -10.91 1.85 15.69
N GLY A 233 -9.83 2.48 15.20
CA GLY A 233 -8.46 2.16 15.59
C GLY A 233 -7.84 0.99 14.82
N ILE A 234 -8.45 0.55 13.72
CA ILE A 234 -7.82 -0.46 12.84
C ILE A 234 -6.76 0.27 12.01
N ARG A 235 -5.52 0.25 12.50
CA ARG A 235 -4.38 0.97 11.91
C ARG A 235 -4.26 0.85 10.39
N LEU A 236 -4.48 -0.35 9.82
CA LEU A 236 -4.37 -0.56 8.37
C LEU A 236 -5.58 -0.03 7.57
N ASN A 237 -6.76 0.05 8.18
CA ASN A 237 -7.90 0.71 7.54
C ASN A 237 -7.72 2.23 7.57
N GLU A 238 -7.28 2.78 8.70
CA GLU A 238 -6.96 4.21 8.83
C GLU A 238 -5.84 4.61 7.88
N ARG A 239 -4.84 3.74 7.69
CA ARG A 239 -3.80 3.96 6.69
C ARG A 239 -4.34 3.94 5.26
N ALA A 240 -5.34 3.11 4.95
CA ALA A 240 -5.98 3.11 3.63
C ALA A 240 -6.77 4.42 3.41
N ASP A 241 -7.49 4.91 4.43
CA ASP A 241 -8.17 6.22 4.41
C ASP A 241 -7.19 7.36 4.13
N GLU A 242 -6.07 7.41 4.86
CA GLU A 242 -4.99 8.39 4.67
C GLU A 242 -4.47 8.37 3.24
N LEU A 243 -4.18 7.19 2.69
CA LEU A 243 -3.67 7.03 1.33
C LEU A 243 -4.72 7.41 0.27
N ALA A 244 -5.99 7.06 0.47
CA ALA A 244 -7.07 7.45 -0.44
C ALA A 244 -7.24 8.98 -0.46
N LYS A 245 -7.19 9.63 0.71
CA LYS A 245 -7.18 11.10 0.81
C LYS A 245 -5.93 11.69 0.17
N PHE A 246 -4.75 11.13 0.41
CA PHE A 246 -3.52 11.58 -0.22
C PHE A 246 -3.62 11.52 -1.74
N ALA A 247 -4.06 10.40 -2.30
CA ALA A 247 -4.22 10.20 -3.74
C ALA A 247 -5.21 11.19 -4.35
N ARG A 248 -6.33 11.45 -3.66
CA ARG A 248 -7.32 12.45 -4.08
C ARG A 248 -6.74 13.86 -4.19
N HIS A 249 -5.90 14.28 -3.25
CA HIS A 249 -5.29 15.62 -3.26
C HIS A 249 -4.15 15.72 -4.28
N ASN A 250 -3.41 14.64 -4.50
CA ASN A 250 -2.18 14.60 -5.31
C ASN A 250 -2.36 13.96 -6.69
N ILE A 251 -3.56 14.05 -7.28
CA ILE A 251 -3.81 13.55 -8.63
C ILE A 251 -2.88 14.28 -9.62
N THR A 252 -1.85 13.56 -10.06
CA THR A 252 -0.94 13.96 -11.13
C THR A 252 -1.43 13.28 -12.40
N LYS A 253 -2.47 13.87 -13.02
CA LYS A 253 -3.08 13.50 -14.32
C LYS A 253 -3.30 12.00 -14.61
N GLY A 254 -4.56 11.57 -14.48
CA GLY A 254 -5.24 10.53 -15.29
C GLY A 254 -4.71 9.08 -15.31
N PHE A 255 -5.51 8.14 -14.80
CA PHE A 255 -5.48 6.70 -15.18
C PHE A 255 -6.11 6.48 -16.55
#